data_AF-A0A8D0UD28-F1
#
_entry.id   AF-A0A8D0UD28-F1
#
_cell.length_a   1.000
_cell.length_b   1.000
_cell.length_c   1.000
_cell.angle_alpha   90.00
_cell.angle_beta   90.00
_cell.angle_gamma   90.00
#
_symmetry.space_group_name_H-M   'P 1'
#
loop_
_entity.id
_entity.type
_entity.pdbx_description
1 polymer ?
#
loop_
_entity_poly.entity_id
_entity_poly.type
_entity_poly.pdbx_seq_one_letter_code
_entity_poly.pdbx_strand_id
1 'polypeptide(L)'
;MSEESDSLRTSPSAASLSENELPLPPPPAPIGYVCSLTEELVAKAREELQEKPEWRLRDVQALRDMVRKEYPNLGTSLEDAFLLRFLRARKFDYDRALQLLVNYHSCRRSWPEVFNNLRPSALKEVLASGFLTVLPHTDPRGCHILCIRPDRWIPSNYPITENIRATYLTLEKLIQSEETQVNGIVILADYKGVSLSKASHFGPFIAKKVIGILQFFLHGSDLNSLHTNLPRNILPKEYGGTAGELDITAWNAVLLASEEDFVREFCQPVPPCGSILAPAPEALGPDAPCDDSTRAVKSQLYSCY
;
A
#
# COMPACT_ATOMS: atom_id res chain seq x y z
N MET A 1 -41.46 67.62 37.25
CA MET A 1 -41.60 66.93 38.54
C MET A 1 -40.70 65.71 38.44
N SER A 2 -39.38 65.87 38.57
CA SER A 2 -38.61 66.07 39.82
C SER A 2 -38.50 64.72 40.55
N GLU A 3 -37.36 64.05 40.45
CA GLU A 3 -36.26 63.95 41.46
C GLU A 3 -36.32 62.54 42.08
N GLU A 4 -35.36 61.65 41.79
CA GLU A 4 -34.06 61.47 42.45
C GLU A 4 -34.19 60.91 43.89
N SER A 5 -33.74 59.67 44.10
CA SER A 5 -33.29 59.18 45.41
C SER A 5 -32.10 58.22 45.25
N ASP A 6 -30.94 58.86 45.26
CA ASP A 6 -29.68 58.56 45.94
C ASP A 6 -29.32 57.14 46.47
N SER A 7 -28.01 56.97 46.36
CA SER A 7 -27.07 55.90 46.60
C SER A 7 -26.96 55.29 48.00
N LEU A 8 -26.39 54.08 48.05
CA LEU A 8 -25.42 53.72 49.11
C LEU A 8 -24.37 52.72 48.60
N ARG A 9 -23.12 53.16 48.78
CA ARG A 9 -21.82 52.58 48.42
C ARG A 9 -21.58 51.16 48.96
N THR A 10 -20.80 50.38 48.22
CA THR A 10 -19.58 49.73 48.74
C THR A 10 -18.59 49.48 47.60
N SER A 11 -17.31 49.72 47.91
CA SER A 11 -16.16 49.90 47.01
C SER A 11 -15.52 48.57 46.54
N PRO A 12 -14.52 48.59 45.62
CA PRO A 12 -14.22 47.49 44.71
C PRO A 12 -13.15 46.53 45.24
N SER A 13 -13.24 45.24 44.86
CA SER A 13 -12.13 44.29 44.98
C SER A 13 -11.36 44.26 43.67
N ALA A 14 -10.07 44.57 43.77
CA ALA A 14 -9.11 44.66 42.68
C ALA A 14 -9.02 43.37 41.87
N ALA A 15 -9.23 43.48 40.55
CA ALA A 15 -8.82 42.46 39.60
C ALA A 15 -7.32 42.59 39.36
N SER A 16 -6.57 41.55 39.73
CA SER A 16 -5.16 41.39 39.40
C SER A 16 -5.03 41.06 37.90
N LEU A 17 -4.42 41.97 37.15
CA LEU A 17 -3.95 41.73 35.78
C LEU A 17 -2.74 40.78 35.83
N SER A 18 -2.85 39.61 35.21
CA SER A 18 -1.69 38.79 34.85
C SER A 18 -1.38 38.99 33.37
N GLU A 19 -0.50 39.93 33.07
CA GLU A 19 0.19 40.02 31.79
C GLU A 19 1.31 38.96 31.75
N ASN A 20 1.12 37.90 30.97
CA ASN A 20 2.17 37.19 30.19
C ASN A 20 1.64 35.86 29.61
N GLU A 21 0.68 35.93 28.68
CA GLU A 21 0.52 34.86 27.69
C GLU A 21 0.96 35.41 26.34
N LEU A 22 2.19 35.06 25.94
CA LEU A 22 2.62 35.23 24.55
C LEU A 22 1.62 34.46 23.66
N PRO A 23 1.11 35.06 22.57
CA PRO A 23 0.20 34.35 21.68
C PRO A 23 0.87 33.07 21.21
N LEU A 24 0.21 31.93 21.44
CA LEU A 24 0.63 30.66 20.87
C LEU A 24 0.81 30.85 19.36
N PRO A 25 1.91 30.34 18.76
CA PRO A 25 2.07 30.39 17.32
C PRO A 25 0.81 29.78 16.69
N PRO A 26 0.32 30.36 15.57
CA PRO A 26 -0.84 29.79 14.89
C PRO A 26 -0.56 28.32 14.62
N PRO A 27 -1.56 27.43 14.78
CA PRO A 27 -1.39 26.03 14.43
C PRO A 27 -0.80 25.96 13.01
N PRO A 28 0.17 25.07 12.75
CA PRO A 28 0.70 24.90 11.40
C PRO A 28 -0.50 24.72 10.46
N ALA A 29 -0.51 25.49 9.37
CA ALA A 29 -1.56 25.37 8.37
C ALA A 29 -1.78 23.87 8.06
N PRO A 30 -3.02 23.39 7.91
CA PRO A 30 -3.25 21.99 7.57
C PRO A 30 -2.37 21.67 6.39
N ILE A 31 -1.49 20.67 6.57
CA ILE A 31 -0.53 20.27 5.55
C ILE A 31 -1.37 19.69 4.43
N GLY A 32 -1.80 20.55 3.51
CA GLY A 32 -2.50 20.16 2.30
C GLY A 32 -1.59 19.21 1.54
N TYR A 33 -2.19 18.25 0.85
CA TYR A 33 -1.43 17.34 0.01
C TYR A 33 -0.54 18.13 -0.97
N VAL A 34 0.75 17.80 -0.96
CA VAL A 34 1.75 18.33 -1.89
C VAL A 34 2.17 17.16 -2.78
N CYS A 35 1.95 17.31 -4.09
CA CYS A 35 2.39 16.32 -5.06
C CYS A 35 3.91 16.29 -5.13
N SER A 36 4.48 15.11 -4.95
CA SER A 36 5.93 14.87 -5.00
C SER A 36 6.47 14.51 -6.39
N LEU A 37 5.60 14.37 -7.39
CA LEU A 37 5.99 14.00 -8.75
C LEU A 37 6.78 15.11 -9.46
N THR A 38 7.80 14.72 -10.21
CA THR A 38 8.49 15.60 -11.18
C THR A 38 7.56 15.99 -12.34
N GLU A 39 7.92 17.03 -13.09
CA GLU A 39 7.14 17.46 -14.26
C GLU A 39 6.97 16.35 -15.31
N GLU A 40 8.02 15.55 -15.51
CA GLU A 40 7.98 14.38 -16.40
C GLU A 40 6.97 13.34 -15.93
N LEU A 41 6.97 13.01 -14.63
CA LEU A 41 6.02 12.05 -14.07
C LEU A 41 4.60 12.60 -14.00
N VAL A 42 4.42 13.92 -13.85
CA VAL A 42 3.12 14.56 -13.98
C VAL A 42 2.59 14.43 -15.41
N ALA A 43 3.43 14.64 -16.43
CA ALA A 43 3.04 14.45 -17.82
C ALA A 43 2.67 12.99 -18.10
N LYS A 44 3.48 12.03 -17.64
CA LYS A 44 3.21 10.60 -17.75
C LYS A 44 1.90 10.21 -17.05
N ALA A 45 1.67 10.67 -15.82
CA ALA A 45 0.43 10.39 -15.08
C ALA A 45 -0.81 10.96 -15.80
N ARG A 46 -0.68 12.14 -16.42
CA ARG A 46 -1.77 12.70 -17.24
C ARG A 46 -2.10 11.81 -18.44
N GLU A 47 -1.09 11.33 -19.16
CA GLU A 47 -1.26 10.51 -20.35
C GLU A 47 -1.75 9.09 -20.01
N GLU A 48 -1.05 8.39 -19.13
CA GLU A 48 -1.26 6.97 -18.88
C GLU A 48 -2.38 6.69 -17.86
N LEU A 49 -2.55 7.58 -16.88
CA LEU A 49 -3.47 7.43 -15.75
C LEU A 49 -4.63 8.42 -15.76
N GLN A 50 -4.71 9.33 -16.73
CA GLN A 50 -5.74 10.37 -16.79
C GLN A 50 -5.75 11.31 -15.57
N GLU A 51 -4.62 11.42 -14.87
CA GLU A 51 -4.46 12.31 -13.72
C GLU A 51 -4.27 13.75 -14.18
N LYS A 52 -5.22 14.62 -13.87
CA LYS A 52 -5.09 16.06 -14.14
C LYS A 52 -4.74 16.80 -12.85
N PRO A 53 -3.53 17.38 -12.71
CA PRO A 53 -3.10 18.12 -11.52
C PRO A 53 -4.13 19.14 -11.02
N GLU A 54 -4.76 19.86 -11.95
CA GLU A 54 -5.79 20.86 -11.69
C GLU A 54 -7.08 20.28 -11.06
N TRP A 55 -7.34 18.98 -11.23
CA TRP A 55 -8.55 18.31 -10.72
C TRP A 55 -8.26 17.31 -9.61
N ARG A 56 -6.99 17.01 -9.34
CA ARG A 56 -6.56 15.96 -8.41
C ARG A 56 -7.28 16.00 -7.06
N LEU A 57 -7.28 17.15 -6.38
CA LEU A 57 -7.91 17.26 -5.05
C LEU A 57 -9.44 17.11 -5.12
N ARG A 58 -10.07 17.60 -6.20
CA ARG A 58 -11.51 17.41 -6.44
C ARG A 58 -11.83 15.92 -6.65
N ASP A 59 -11.02 15.22 -7.43
CA ASP A 59 -11.23 13.81 -7.77
C ASP A 59 -10.99 12.91 -6.54
N VAL A 60 -9.99 13.24 -5.71
CA VAL A 60 -9.77 12.65 -4.38
C VAL A 60 -10.98 12.89 -3.46
N GLN A 61 -11.51 14.11 -3.44
CA GLN A 61 -12.69 14.44 -2.67
C GLN A 61 -13.92 13.65 -3.13
N ALA A 62 -14.10 13.44 -4.44
CA ALA A 62 -15.17 12.62 -4.97
C ALA A 62 -15.09 11.17 -4.46
N LEU A 63 -13.92 10.52 -4.56
CA LEU A 63 -13.74 9.16 -4.04
C LEU A 63 -13.98 9.10 -2.53
N ARG A 64 -13.50 10.10 -1.78
CA ARG A 64 -13.73 10.20 -0.34
C ARG A 64 -15.22 10.24 0.01
N ASP A 65 -16.00 11.03 -0.73
CA ASP A 65 -17.43 11.15 -0.50
C ASP A 65 -18.18 9.88 -0.88
N MET A 66 -17.77 9.18 -1.94
CA MET A 66 -18.28 7.85 -2.28
C MET A 66 -18.04 6.84 -1.16
N VAL A 67 -16.81 6.78 -0.60
CA VAL A 67 -16.49 5.89 0.53
C VAL A 67 -17.39 6.18 1.73
N ARG A 68 -17.58 7.45 2.10
CA ARG A 68 -18.44 7.83 3.22
C ARG A 68 -19.91 7.47 3.00
N LYS A 69 -20.40 7.66 1.78
CA LYS A 69 -21.79 7.43 1.42
C LYS A 69 -22.12 5.94 1.35
N GLU A 70 -21.28 5.16 0.67
CA GLU A 70 -21.56 3.76 0.34
C GLU A 70 -21.02 2.79 1.40
N TYR A 71 -19.95 3.17 2.11
CA TYR A 71 -19.28 2.34 3.11
C TYR A 71 -18.98 3.12 4.42
N PRO A 72 -20.00 3.68 5.10
CA PRO A 72 -19.83 4.55 6.27
C PRO A 72 -19.09 3.89 7.45
N ASN A 73 -19.13 2.56 7.54
CA ASN A 73 -18.50 1.78 8.61
C ASN A 73 -17.15 1.18 8.22
N LEU A 74 -16.61 1.53 7.04
CA LEU A 74 -15.30 1.04 6.62
C LEU A 74 -14.21 1.84 7.33
N GLY A 75 -13.49 1.19 8.25
CA GLY A 75 -12.34 1.76 8.96
C GLY A 75 -11.11 1.94 8.05
N THR A 76 -11.21 2.85 7.08
CA THR A 76 -10.15 3.17 6.12
C THR A 76 -9.60 4.57 6.33
N SER A 77 -8.33 4.79 5.97
CA SER A 77 -7.81 6.16 5.83
C SER A 77 -8.57 6.87 4.71
N LEU A 78 -8.87 8.15 4.95
CA LEU A 78 -9.47 9.07 3.99
C LEU A 78 -8.51 10.21 3.63
N GLU A 79 -7.23 10.08 3.97
CA GLU A 79 -6.19 11.05 3.61
C GLU A 79 -5.96 11.07 2.10
N ASP A 80 -5.61 12.24 1.57
CA ASP A 80 -5.43 12.44 0.12
C ASP A 80 -4.42 11.46 -0.49
N ALA A 81 -3.23 11.35 0.13
CA ALA A 81 -2.15 10.48 -0.34
C ALA A 81 -2.53 8.99 -0.35
N PHE A 82 -3.39 8.55 0.58
CA PHE A 82 -3.86 7.17 0.62
C PHE A 82 -4.88 6.91 -0.49
N LEU A 83 -5.87 7.78 -0.66
CA LEU A 83 -6.91 7.63 -1.68
C LEU A 83 -6.35 7.73 -3.12
N LEU A 84 -5.32 8.56 -3.32
CA LEU A 84 -4.64 8.68 -4.61
C LEU A 84 -4.06 7.35 -5.13
N ARG A 85 -3.62 6.45 -4.24
CA ARG A 85 -3.12 5.11 -4.64
C ARG A 85 -4.16 4.36 -5.47
N PHE A 86 -5.42 4.42 -5.04
CA PHE A 86 -6.53 3.72 -5.68
C PHE A 86 -6.97 4.39 -6.98
N LEU A 87 -7.03 5.73 -7.00
CA LEU A 87 -7.32 6.51 -8.20
C LEU A 87 -6.27 6.26 -9.28
N ARG A 88 -4.98 6.40 -8.96
CA ARG A 88 -3.87 6.16 -9.90
C ARG A 88 -3.89 4.73 -10.44
N ALA A 89 -4.05 3.74 -9.55
CA ALA A 89 -4.15 2.34 -9.95
C ALA A 89 -5.34 2.05 -10.87
N ARG A 90 -6.38 2.91 -10.90
CA ARG A 90 -7.56 2.77 -11.76
C ARG A 90 -7.72 3.88 -12.78
N LYS A 91 -6.64 4.60 -13.08
CA LYS A 91 -6.63 5.66 -14.09
C LYS A 91 -7.76 6.67 -13.88
N PHE A 92 -7.99 7.02 -12.61
CA PHE A 92 -9.03 7.94 -12.15
C PHE A 92 -10.47 7.50 -12.52
N ASP A 93 -10.70 6.21 -12.76
CA ASP A 93 -12.04 5.61 -12.77
C ASP A 93 -12.53 5.42 -11.32
N TYR A 94 -13.54 6.21 -10.93
CA TYR A 94 -13.98 6.31 -9.54
C TYR A 94 -14.63 5.03 -9.03
N ASP A 95 -15.50 4.40 -9.81
CA ASP A 95 -16.20 3.18 -9.41
C ASP A 95 -15.20 2.02 -9.26
N ARG A 96 -14.26 1.89 -10.20
CA ARG A 96 -13.21 0.89 -10.11
C ARG A 96 -12.24 1.17 -8.96
N ALA A 97 -11.93 2.44 -8.68
CA ALA A 97 -11.08 2.83 -7.55
C ALA A 97 -11.74 2.52 -6.20
N LEU A 98 -13.04 2.82 -6.06
CA LEU A 98 -13.82 2.46 -4.88
C LEU A 98 -13.86 0.94 -4.69
N GLN A 99 -14.18 0.19 -5.74
CA GLN A 99 -14.20 -1.28 -5.67
C GLN A 99 -12.83 -1.85 -5.29
N LEU A 100 -11.75 -1.26 -5.77
CA LEU A 100 -10.40 -1.66 -5.41
C LEU A 100 -10.09 -1.40 -3.93
N LEU A 101 -10.50 -0.26 -3.39
CA LEU A 101 -10.37 0.07 -1.97
C LEU A 101 -11.16 -0.90 -1.10
N VAL A 102 -12.39 -1.23 -1.48
CA VAL A 102 -13.22 -2.21 -0.77
C VAL A 102 -12.58 -3.61 -0.83
N ASN A 103 -12.05 -4.01 -1.99
CA ASN A 103 -11.36 -5.28 -2.18
C ASN A 103 -10.07 -5.34 -1.35
N TYR A 104 -9.34 -4.24 -1.22
CA TYR A 104 -8.16 -4.14 -0.36
C TYR A 104 -8.48 -4.50 1.09
N HIS A 105 -9.50 -3.88 1.68
CA HIS A 105 -9.95 -4.18 3.05
C HIS A 105 -10.56 -5.57 3.20
N SER A 106 -11.27 -6.05 2.17
CA SER A 106 -11.83 -7.40 2.17
C SER A 106 -10.73 -8.47 2.10
N CYS A 107 -9.69 -8.24 1.31
CA CYS A 107 -8.51 -9.10 1.25
C CYS A 107 -7.83 -9.17 2.62
N ARG A 108 -7.55 -8.00 3.24
CA ARG A 108 -6.96 -7.89 4.58
C ARG A 108 -7.72 -8.68 5.63
N ARG A 109 -9.05 -8.53 5.68
CA ARG A 109 -9.92 -9.25 6.62
C ARG A 109 -9.99 -10.75 6.34
N SER A 110 -9.95 -11.15 5.07
CA SER A 110 -10.03 -12.55 4.67
C SER A 110 -8.74 -13.34 4.89
N TRP A 111 -7.64 -12.68 5.26
CA TRP A 111 -6.33 -13.31 5.39
C TRP A 111 -5.57 -12.85 6.67
N PRO A 112 -6.15 -13.06 7.86
CA PRO A 112 -5.60 -12.55 9.11
C PRO A 112 -4.20 -13.09 9.43
N GLU A 113 -3.86 -14.31 9.02
CA GLU A 113 -2.50 -14.84 9.19
C GLU A 113 -1.45 -14.03 8.42
N VAL A 114 -1.84 -13.28 7.38
CA VAL A 114 -0.94 -12.39 6.64
C VAL A 114 -1.01 -10.95 7.16
N PHE A 115 -2.19 -10.41 7.45
CA PHE A 115 -2.32 -8.98 7.71
C PHE A 115 -2.39 -8.60 9.20
N ASN A 116 -2.65 -9.56 10.10
CA ASN A 116 -2.66 -9.27 11.53
C ASN A 116 -1.25 -9.02 12.04
N ASN A 117 -1.06 -7.96 12.83
CA ASN A 117 0.23 -7.54 13.38
C ASN A 117 1.35 -7.47 12.31
N LEU A 118 1.01 -6.97 11.11
CA LEU A 118 1.95 -6.87 10.00
C LEU A 118 2.91 -5.70 10.26
N ARG A 119 4.12 -6.02 10.71
CA ARG A 119 5.18 -5.04 11.01
C ARG A 119 6.58 -5.62 10.79
N PRO A 120 7.57 -4.79 10.45
CA PRO A 120 8.94 -5.24 10.15
C PRO A 120 9.58 -6.07 11.28
N SER A 121 9.39 -5.65 12.53
CA SER A 121 10.00 -6.30 13.70
C SER A 121 9.53 -7.73 13.92
N ALA A 122 8.33 -8.09 13.44
CA ALA A 122 7.79 -9.43 13.50
C ALA A 122 8.39 -10.37 12.42
N LEU A 123 9.09 -9.82 11.43
CA LEU A 123 9.58 -10.56 10.25
C LEU A 123 11.11 -10.49 10.11
N LYS A 124 11.85 -10.11 11.17
CA LYS A 124 13.31 -9.90 11.10
C LYS A 124 14.08 -11.09 10.50
N GLU A 125 13.73 -12.31 10.91
CA GLU A 125 14.38 -13.53 10.40
C GLU A 125 14.09 -13.77 8.92
N VAL A 126 12.85 -13.50 8.50
CA VAL A 126 12.42 -13.63 7.10
C VAL A 126 13.13 -12.60 6.23
N LEU A 127 13.20 -11.35 6.69
CA LEU A 127 13.92 -10.28 6.01
C LEU A 127 15.42 -10.63 5.89
N ALA A 128 16.03 -11.09 6.98
CA ALA A 128 17.45 -11.49 7.01
C ALA A 128 17.76 -12.73 6.14
N SER A 129 16.77 -13.57 5.82
CA SER A 129 16.97 -14.77 4.98
C SER A 129 17.37 -14.44 3.53
N GLY A 130 17.11 -13.21 3.08
CA GLY A 130 17.26 -12.81 1.69
C GLY A 130 16.20 -13.39 0.75
N PHE A 131 15.08 -13.89 1.28
CA PHE A 131 13.93 -14.32 0.48
C PHE A 131 13.45 -13.24 -0.49
N LEU A 132 13.53 -11.97 -0.10
CA LEU A 132 13.22 -10.85 -0.98
C LEU A 132 14.19 -9.68 -0.74
N THR A 133 14.29 -8.81 -1.74
CA THR A 133 14.94 -7.50 -1.64
C THR A 133 14.43 -6.60 -2.77
N VAL A 134 14.62 -5.29 -2.66
CA VAL A 134 14.34 -4.34 -3.74
C VAL A 134 15.67 -3.85 -4.32
N LEU A 135 15.81 -3.91 -5.64
CA LEU A 135 17.01 -3.43 -6.30
C LEU A 135 17.13 -1.90 -6.16
N PRO A 136 18.35 -1.35 -6.02
CA PRO A 136 18.56 0.08 -5.83
C PRO A 136 18.23 0.91 -7.09
N HIS A 137 18.20 0.26 -8.25
CA HIS A 137 17.88 0.88 -9.53
C HIS A 137 16.52 0.42 -10.04
N THR A 138 15.80 1.34 -10.67
CA THR A 138 14.55 1.07 -11.38
C THR A 138 14.83 0.54 -12.78
N ASP A 139 13.79 -0.02 -13.41
CA ASP A 139 13.83 -0.35 -14.84
C ASP A 139 13.84 0.92 -15.73
N PRO A 140 14.04 0.81 -17.05
CA PRO A 140 14.03 1.97 -17.95
C PRO A 140 12.72 2.78 -17.97
N ARG A 141 11.62 2.23 -17.43
CA ARG A 141 10.32 2.90 -17.31
C ARG A 141 10.11 3.56 -15.95
N GLY A 142 11.09 3.44 -15.05
CA GLY A 142 11.04 3.96 -13.69
C GLY A 142 10.38 3.02 -12.68
N CYS A 143 10.11 1.76 -13.03
CA CYS A 143 9.49 0.78 -12.14
C CYS A 143 10.50 0.27 -11.11
N HIS A 144 10.10 0.19 -9.84
CA HIS A 144 10.94 -0.47 -8.81
C HIS A 144 10.96 -1.98 -9.04
N ILE A 145 12.12 -2.62 -8.85
CA ILE A 145 12.29 -4.05 -9.07
C ILE A 145 12.34 -4.78 -7.72
N LEU A 146 11.26 -5.51 -7.39
CA LEU A 146 11.21 -6.42 -6.26
C LEU A 146 11.75 -7.79 -6.68
N CYS A 147 12.88 -8.19 -6.12
CA CYS A 147 13.45 -9.51 -6.31
C CYS A 147 12.92 -10.49 -5.25
N ILE A 148 12.45 -11.65 -5.68
CA ILE A 148 11.98 -12.75 -4.82
C ILE A 148 12.76 -14.01 -5.14
N ARG A 149 13.29 -14.68 -4.11
CA ARG A 149 14.13 -15.87 -4.20
C ARG A 149 13.56 -16.99 -3.33
N PRO A 150 12.59 -17.77 -3.84
CA PRO A 150 11.91 -18.78 -3.04
C PRO A 150 12.80 -19.92 -2.54
N ASP A 151 14.00 -20.10 -3.12
CA ASP A 151 14.99 -21.07 -2.64
C ASP A 151 15.49 -20.74 -1.23
N ARG A 152 15.44 -19.48 -0.80
CA ARG A 152 15.89 -19.04 0.53
C ARG A 152 14.94 -19.40 1.67
N TRP A 153 13.69 -19.70 1.35
CA TRP A 153 12.74 -20.14 2.35
C TRP A 153 13.02 -21.59 2.79
N ILE A 154 13.06 -21.81 4.09
CA ILE A 154 13.25 -23.13 4.72
C ILE A 154 11.95 -23.51 5.45
N PRO A 155 11.15 -24.46 4.92
CA PRO A 155 9.83 -24.80 5.47
C PRO A 155 9.84 -25.29 6.92
N SER A 156 10.96 -25.84 7.40
CA SER A 156 11.10 -26.30 8.79
C SER A 156 11.25 -25.17 9.80
N ASN A 157 11.62 -23.96 9.36
CA ASN A 157 11.84 -22.82 10.26
C ASN A 157 10.54 -22.07 10.51
N TYR A 158 9.76 -21.82 9.44
CA TYR A 158 8.52 -21.05 9.51
C TYR A 158 7.63 -21.32 8.28
N PRO A 159 6.30 -21.13 8.38
CA PRO A 159 5.37 -21.36 7.26
C PRO A 159 5.55 -20.33 6.14
N ILE A 160 5.19 -20.71 4.90
CA ILE A 160 5.28 -19.83 3.72
C ILE A 160 4.56 -18.49 3.89
N THR A 161 3.54 -18.45 4.77
CA THR A 161 2.79 -17.24 5.12
C THR A 161 3.70 -16.11 5.60
N GLU A 162 4.81 -16.39 6.30
CA GLU A 162 5.74 -15.33 6.73
C GLU A 162 6.45 -14.65 5.56
N ASN A 163 6.78 -15.40 4.50
CA ASN A 163 7.34 -14.79 3.30
C ASN A 163 6.28 -13.96 2.55
N ILE A 164 5.03 -14.42 2.53
CA ILE A 164 3.90 -13.67 1.95
C ILE A 164 3.69 -12.36 2.72
N ARG A 165 3.75 -12.40 4.06
CA ARG A 165 3.73 -11.21 4.93
C ARG A 165 4.83 -10.23 4.54
N ALA A 166 6.07 -10.72 4.38
CA ALA A 166 7.20 -9.88 3.99
C ALA A 166 7.02 -9.24 2.59
N THR A 167 6.42 -9.98 1.64
CA THR A 167 6.09 -9.45 0.31
C THR A 167 5.07 -8.33 0.40
N TYR A 168 3.96 -8.50 1.13
CA TYR A 168 2.98 -7.42 1.30
C TYR A 168 3.56 -6.22 2.04
N LEU A 169 4.36 -6.46 3.07
CA LEU A 169 5.05 -5.39 3.80
C LEU A 169 5.95 -4.57 2.87
N THR A 170 6.66 -5.24 1.96
CA THR A 170 7.48 -4.57 0.93
C THR A 170 6.62 -3.78 -0.06
N LEU A 171 5.54 -4.38 -0.57
CA LEU A 171 4.65 -3.72 -1.51
C LEU A 171 3.97 -2.50 -0.90
N GLU A 172 3.46 -2.61 0.33
CA GLU A 172 2.86 -1.50 1.09
C GLU A 172 3.85 -0.35 1.28
N LYS A 173 5.14 -0.65 1.52
CA LYS A 173 6.17 0.40 1.61
C LYS A 173 6.43 1.04 0.25
N LEU A 174 6.57 0.25 -0.82
CA LEU A 174 6.87 0.75 -2.16
C LEU A 174 5.79 1.69 -2.70
N ILE A 175 4.51 1.37 -2.47
CA ILE A 175 3.38 2.16 -2.98
C ILE A 175 3.15 3.47 -2.21
N GLN A 176 3.90 3.74 -1.13
CA GLN A 176 3.88 5.06 -0.47
C GLN A 176 4.46 6.15 -1.38
N SER A 177 5.45 5.81 -2.22
CA SER A 177 6.02 6.74 -3.19
C SER A 177 5.03 7.01 -4.33
N GLU A 178 4.81 8.28 -4.64
CA GLU A 178 3.99 8.67 -5.79
C GLU A 178 4.61 8.24 -7.11
N GLU A 179 5.94 8.26 -7.21
CA GLU A 179 6.64 7.81 -8.41
C GLU A 179 6.35 6.33 -8.69
N THR A 180 6.36 5.49 -7.66
CA THR A 180 5.98 4.07 -7.77
C THR A 180 4.53 3.91 -8.22
N GLN A 181 3.62 4.74 -7.73
CA GLN A 181 2.20 4.69 -8.13
C GLN A 181 2.01 5.02 -9.61
N VAL A 182 2.88 5.85 -10.19
CA VAL A 182 2.86 6.21 -11.62
C VAL A 182 3.60 5.18 -12.47
N ASN A 183 4.79 4.74 -12.05
CA ASN A 183 5.65 3.88 -12.86
C ASN A 183 5.30 2.40 -12.73
N GLY A 184 4.91 1.96 -11.53
CA GLY A 184 4.65 0.55 -11.22
C GLY A 184 5.83 -0.15 -10.54
N ILE A 185 5.68 -1.47 -10.38
CA ILE A 185 6.64 -2.36 -9.72
C ILE A 185 6.85 -3.56 -10.63
N VAL A 186 8.09 -3.97 -10.88
CA VAL A 186 8.44 -5.23 -11.56
C VAL A 186 8.79 -6.27 -10.50
N ILE A 187 8.28 -7.49 -10.62
CA ILE A 187 8.67 -8.60 -9.74
C ILE A 187 9.58 -9.56 -10.50
N LEU A 188 10.84 -9.63 -10.06
CA LEU A 188 11.82 -10.59 -10.54
C LEU A 188 11.87 -11.80 -9.60
N ALA A 189 11.20 -12.89 -9.98
CA ALA A 189 11.17 -14.13 -9.19
C ALA A 189 12.22 -15.15 -9.69
N ASP A 190 13.25 -15.40 -8.89
CA ASP A 190 14.30 -16.38 -9.16
C ASP A 190 13.96 -17.74 -8.55
N TYR A 191 13.50 -18.67 -9.38
CA TYR A 191 13.14 -20.02 -8.97
C TYR A 191 14.31 -21.02 -9.00
N LYS A 192 15.55 -20.57 -9.23
CA LYS A 192 16.71 -21.46 -9.25
C LYS A 192 16.87 -22.15 -7.90
N GLY A 193 16.96 -23.49 -7.90
CA GLY A 193 17.13 -24.27 -6.66
C GLY A 193 15.85 -24.54 -5.87
N VAL A 194 14.67 -24.15 -6.38
CA VAL A 194 13.39 -24.51 -5.79
C VAL A 194 13.09 -25.99 -6.06
N SER A 195 12.98 -26.80 -5.01
CA SER A 195 12.61 -28.21 -5.12
C SER A 195 11.08 -28.40 -5.19
N LEU A 196 10.63 -29.53 -5.76
CA LEU A 196 9.21 -29.90 -5.78
C LEU A 196 8.61 -29.98 -4.37
N SER A 197 9.40 -30.39 -3.37
CA SER A 197 8.99 -30.41 -1.97
C SER A 197 8.69 -29.01 -1.43
N LYS A 198 9.44 -27.98 -1.83
CA LYS A 198 9.09 -26.59 -1.48
C LYS A 198 7.82 -26.14 -2.22
N ALA A 199 7.69 -26.51 -3.49
CA ALA A 199 6.53 -26.15 -4.32
C ALA A 199 5.20 -26.73 -3.77
N SER A 200 5.21 -27.94 -3.19
CA SER A 200 3.98 -28.56 -2.65
C SER A 200 3.35 -27.80 -1.48
N HIS A 201 4.09 -26.90 -0.82
CA HIS A 201 3.52 -26.03 0.21
C HIS A 201 2.69 -24.87 -0.36
N PHE A 202 2.86 -24.53 -1.65
CA PHE A 202 1.99 -23.59 -2.35
C PHE A 202 0.72 -24.33 -2.77
N GLY A 203 -0.14 -24.62 -1.79
CA GLY A 203 -1.43 -25.25 -2.05
C GLY A 203 -2.31 -24.40 -2.99
N PRO A 204 -3.35 -24.98 -3.61
CA PRO A 204 -4.21 -24.29 -4.58
C PRO A 204 -4.83 -22.99 -4.06
N PHE A 205 -5.12 -22.94 -2.75
CA PHE A 205 -5.65 -21.75 -2.09
C PHE A 205 -4.67 -20.57 -2.11
N ILE A 206 -3.41 -20.80 -1.73
CA ILE A 206 -2.35 -19.78 -1.75
C ILE A 206 -2.08 -19.36 -3.19
N ALA A 207 -1.98 -20.32 -4.11
CA ALA A 207 -1.78 -20.02 -5.53
C ALA A 207 -2.89 -19.12 -6.08
N LYS A 208 -4.16 -19.42 -5.81
CA LYS A 208 -5.30 -18.58 -6.25
C LYS A 208 -5.21 -17.15 -5.68
N LYS A 209 -4.82 -17.01 -4.41
CA LYS A 209 -4.65 -15.70 -3.76
C LYS A 209 -3.50 -14.91 -4.36
N VAL A 210 -2.35 -15.54 -4.63
CA VAL A 210 -1.17 -14.88 -5.23
C VAL A 210 -1.41 -14.52 -6.70
N ILE A 211 -2.04 -15.43 -7.48
CA ILE A 211 -2.32 -15.21 -8.90
C ILE A 211 -3.35 -14.09 -9.12
N GLY A 212 -4.30 -13.89 -8.21
CA GLY A 212 -5.25 -12.78 -8.30
C GLY A 212 -4.62 -11.38 -8.17
N ILE A 213 -3.33 -11.32 -7.76
CA ILE A 213 -2.64 -10.11 -7.34
C ILE A 213 -1.50 -9.75 -8.29
N LEU A 214 -0.87 -10.74 -8.92
CA LEU A 214 0.31 -10.55 -9.74
C LEU A 214 0.05 -10.90 -11.21
N GLN A 215 0.62 -10.09 -12.11
CA GLN A 215 0.75 -10.44 -13.52
C GLN A 215 2.14 -11.05 -13.75
N PHE A 216 2.20 -12.21 -14.40
CA PHE A 216 3.43 -12.98 -14.56
C PHE A 216 3.92 -13.01 -16.00
N PHE A 217 5.24 -12.84 -16.17
CA PHE A 217 5.98 -13.18 -17.38
C PHE A 217 7.06 -14.21 -17.03
N LEU A 218 7.12 -15.31 -17.79
CA LEU A 218 8.04 -16.42 -17.53
C LEU A 218 9.18 -16.41 -18.56
N HIS A 219 10.40 -16.09 -18.12
CA HIS A 219 11.60 -16.06 -18.97
C HIS A 219 12.37 -17.39 -18.99
N GLY A 220 12.09 -18.31 -18.06
CA GLY A 220 12.83 -19.57 -17.93
C GLY A 220 14.30 -19.34 -17.57
N SER A 221 15.21 -20.12 -18.17
CA SER A 221 16.67 -19.96 -17.99
C SER A 221 17.33 -19.02 -19.00
N ASP A 222 16.55 -18.39 -19.89
CA ASP A 222 17.08 -17.50 -20.91
C ASP A 222 17.25 -16.07 -20.36
N LEU A 223 18.49 -15.76 -19.96
CA LEU A 223 18.85 -14.41 -19.51
C LEU A 223 18.79 -13.37 -20.63
N ASN A 224 18.84 -13.75 -21.91
CA ASN A 224 18.72 -12.77 -23.00
C ASN A 224 17.28 -12.23 -23.10
N SER A 225 16.29 -13.10 -22.91
CA SER A 225 14.87 -12.70 -22.77
C SER A 225 14.65 -11.78 -21.57
N LEU A 226 15.29 -12.06 -20.43
CA LEU A 226 15.28 -11.16 -19.27
C LEU A 226 15.88 -9.79 -19.62
N HIS A 227 17.06 -9.76 -20.24
CA HIS A 227 17.78 -8.53 -20.59
C HIS A 227 17.11 -7.68 -21.67
N THR A 228 16.11 -8.22 -22.36
CA THR A 228 15.26 -7.44 -23.27
C THR A 228 14.40 -6.44 -22.50
N ASN A 229 13.99 -6.78 -21.27
CA ASN A 229 13.13 -5.96 -20.43
C ASN A 229 13.90 -5.30 -19.27
N LEU A 230 14.92 -5.97 -18.73
CA LEU A 230 15.75 -5.51 -17.61
C LEU A 230 17.23 -5.41 -18.02
N PRO A 231 17.72 -4.20 -18.36
CA PRO A 231 19.10 -3.99 -18.78
C PRO A 231 20.14 -4.52 -17.79
N ARG A 232 21.29 -4.94 -18.31
CA ARG A 232 22.38 -5.50 -17.49
C ARG A 232 22.93 -4.51 -16.47
N ASN A 233 22.94 -3.21 -16.77
CA ASN A 233 23.52 -2.18 -15.90
C ASN A 233 22.72 -1.90 -14.62
N ILE A 234 21.46 -2.36 -14.54
CA ILE A 234 20.62 -2.22 -13.34
C ILE A 234 20.49 -3.53 -12.56
N LEU A 235 20.93 -4.65 -13.16
CA LEU A 235 20.83 -5.97 -12.56
C LEU A 235 22.12 -6.35 -11.79
N PRO A 236 21.98 -7.08 -10.67
CA PRO A 236 23.09 -7.75 -10.00
C PRO A 236 23.78 -8.81 -10.87
N LYS A 237 25.02 -9.15 -10.50
CA LYS A 237 25.83 -10.19 -11.15
C LYS A 237 25.14 -11.55 -11.18
N GLU A 238 24.37 -11.89 -10.15
CA GLU A 238 23.60 -13.13 -10.03
C GLU A 238 22.57 -13.29 -11.16
N TYR A 239 22.11 -12.17 -11.71
CA TYR A 239 21.15 -12.10 -12.82
C TYR A 239 21.80 -11.67 -14.15
N GLY A 240 23.12 -11.85 -14.28
CA GLY A 240 23.86 -11.55 -15.50
C GLY A 240 24.12 -10.05 -15.73
N GLY A 241 23.93 -9.22 -14.70
CA GLY A 241 24.13 -7.79 -14.78
C GLY A 241 25.50 -7.30 -14.31
N THR A 242 25.66 -5.98 -14.26
CA THR A 242 26.90 -5.28 -13.94
C THR A 242 26.75 -4.30 -12.77
N ALA A 243 25.60 -4.28 -12.09
CA ALA A 243 25.30 -3.36 -10.98
C ALA A 243 25.92 -3.76 -9.63
N GLY A 244 26.86 -4.71 -9.62
CA GLY A 244 27.45 -5.27 -8.40
C GLY A 244 26.78 -6.56 -7.93
N GLU A 245 27.01 -6.93 -6.68
CA GLU A 245 26.40 -8.10 -6.04
C GLU A 245 24.99 -7.76 -5.51
N LEU A 246 24.13 -8.77 -5.38
CA LEU A 246 22.79 -8.55 -4.85
C LEU A 246 22.84 -8.17 -3.37
N ASP A 247 22.49 -6.92 -3.07
CA ASP A 247 22.33 -6.44 -1.69
C ASP A 247 20.97 -6.87 -1.11
N ILE A 248 21.04 -7.58 0.01
CA ILE A 248 19.88 -8.08 0.75
C ILE A 248 19.62 -7.28 2.04
N THR A 249 20.46 -6.29 2.33
CA THR A 249 20.51 -5.58 3.62
C THR A 249 19.94 -4.17 3.54
N ALA A 250 20.21 -3.42 2.46
CA ALA A 250 19.72 -2.05 2.32
C ALA A 250 18.19 -1.95 2.43
N TRP A 251 17.45 -2.78 1.68
CA TRP A 251 15.99 -2.77 1.74
C TRP A 251 15.46 -3.18 3.12
N ASN A 252 16.10 -4.15 3.77
CA ASN A 252 15.74 -4.56 5.12
C ASN A 252 15.87 -3.40 6.12
N ALA A 253 16.94 -2.59 6.01
CA ALA A 253 17.11 -1.42 6.85
C ALA A 253 15.99 -0.39 6.62
N VAL A 254 15.57 -0.16 5.38
CA VAL A 254 14.43 0.72 5.04
C VAL A 254 13.14 0.22 5.67
N LEU A 255 12.85 -1.08 5.59
CA LEU A 255 11.67 -1.66 6.20
C LEU A 255 11.70 -1.53 7.72
N LEU A 256 12.81 -1.89 8.36
CA LEU A 256 12.97 -1.79 9.81
C LEU A 256 12.87 -0.35 10.32
N ALA A 257 13.34 0.63 9.55
CA ALA A 257 13.19 2.05 9.87
C ALA A 257 11.75 2.58 9.69
N SER A 258 10.86 1.78 9.09
CA SER A 258 9.44 2.13 8.90
C SER A 258 8.51 1.44 9.92
N GLU A 259 9.06 0.90 11.02
CA GLU A 259 8.30 0.11 12.01
C GLU A 259 7.05 0.84 12.52
N GLU A 260 7.19 2.09 12.93
CA GLU A 260 6.12 2.89 13.51
C GLU A 260 4.96 3.12 12.53
N ASP A 261 5.25 3.28 11.25
CA ASP A 261 4.24 3.44 10.20
C ASP A 261 3.39 2.18 10.06
N PHE A 262 4.02 1.00 10.04
CA PHE A 262 3.31 -0.27 9.98
C PHE A 262 2.52 -0.57 11.25
N VAL A 263 3.07 -0.24 12.43
CA VAL A 263 2.34 -0.39 13.70
C VAL A 263 1.08 0.49 13.71
N ARG A 264 1.17 1.72 13.22
CA ARG A 264 0.04 2.65 13.11
C ARG A 264 -1.04 2.14 12.16
N GLU A 265 -0.68 1.49 11.06
CA GLU A 265 -1.63 1.08 10.02
C GLU A 265 -2.19 -0.35 10.17
N PHE A 266 -1.40 -1.28 10.72
CA PHE A 266 -1.72 -2.72 10.73
C PHE A 266 -1.84 -3.35 12.12
N CYS A 267 -1.47 -2.64 13.19
CA CYS A 267 -1.42 -3.21 14.54
C CYS A 267 -2.36 -2.53 15.54
N GLN A 268 -3.22 -1.61 15.08
CA GLN A 268 -4.18 -0.95 15.97
C GLN A 268 -5.27 -1.93 16.43
N PRO A 269 -5.76 -1.83 17.68
CA PRO A 269 -6.86 -2.64 18.15
C PRO A 269 -8.09 -2.36 17.27
N VAL A 270 -8.68 -3.41 16.71
CA VAL A 270 -9.98 -3.27 16.04
C VAL A 270 -10.99 -2.84 17.11
N PRO A 271 -11.67 -1.69 16.97
CA PRO A 271 -12.68 -1.30 17.94
C PRO A 271 -13.74 -2.41 18.02
N PRO A 272 -14.27 -2.73 19.23
CA PRO A 272 -15.27 -3.77 19.39
C PRO A 272 -16.47 -3.45 18.48
N CYS A 273 -16.70 -4.28 17.48
CA CYS A 273 -17.70 -4.06 16.46
C CYS A 273 -19.10 -4.19 17.06
N GLY A 274 -19.80 -3.07 17.22
CA GLY A 274 -21.25 -3.04 17.37
C GLY A 274 -21.90 -3.30 16.01
N SER A 275 -22.59 -4.44 15.91
CA SER A 275 -23.66 -4.79 14.95
C SER A 275 -23.35 -4.85 13.43
N ILE A 276 -23.32 -6.11 12.96
CA ILE A 276 -23.88 -6.66 11.70
C ILE A 276 -23.29 -6.11 10.38
N LEU A 277 -22.29 -6.81 9.84
CA LEU A 277 -22.15 -6.96 8.39
C LEU A 277 -23.16 -8.01 7.92
N ALA A 278 -23.97 -7.68 6.90
CA ALA A 278 -24.72 -8.66 6.14
C ALA A 278 -23.77 -9.75 5.58
N PRO A 279 -24.22 -11.01 5.49
CA PRO A 279 -23.38 -12.08 4.95
C PRO A 279 -22.97 -11.73 3.52
N ALA A 280 -21.72 -12.08 3.19
CA ALA A 280 -21.24 -12.07 1.81
C ALA A 280 -22.24 -12.83 0.92
N PRO A 281 -22.49 -12.40 -0.34
CA PRO A 281 -23.34 -13.17 -1.23
C PRO A 281 -22.79 -14.59 -1.33
N GLU A 282 -23.66 -15.56 -1.07
CA GLU A 282 -23.37 -16.98 -1.02
C GLU A 282 -22.59 -17.43 -2.26
N ALA A 283 -21.58 -18.26 -2.04
CA ALA A 283 -20.92 -18.97 -3.12
C ALA A 283 -21.97 -19.80 -3.87
N LEU A 284 -22.13 -19.52 -5.16
CA LEU A 284 -22.88 -20.37 -6.08
C LEU A 284 -22.44 -21.83 -5.90
N GLY A 285 -23.39 -22.70 -5.57
CA GLY A 285 -23.20 -24.13 -5.47
C GLY A 285 -22.74 -24.77 -6.79
N PRO A 286 -22.29 -26.03 -6.77
CA PRO A 286 -21.44 -26.60 -7.81
C PRO A 286 -22.12 -26.95 -9.16
N ASP A 287 -23.39 -26.60 -9.39
CA ASP A 287 -24.13 -27.01 -10.59
C ASP A 287 -24.94 -25.87 -11.24
N ALA A 288 -24.26 -24.81 -11.69
CA ALA A 288 -24.84 -23.82 -12.60
C ALA A 288 -23.96 -23.67 -13.86
N PRO A 289 -24.53 -23.65 -15.08
CA PRO A 289 -23.76 -23.59 -16.32
C PRO A 289 -22.92 -22.31 -16.36
N CYS A 290 -21.65 -22.46 -16.69
CA CYS A 290 -20.68 -21.39 -16.84
C CYS A 290 -21.13 -20.43 -17.96
N ASP A 291 -21.73 -19.30 -17.58
CA ASP A 291 -21.93 -18.16 -18.48
C ASP A 291 -20.60 -17.38 -18.60
N ASP A 292 -20.03 -17.40 -19.80
CA ASP A 292 -18.66 -17.02 -20.16
C ASP A 292 -18.45 -15.49 -20.28
N SER A 293 -19.07 -14.71 -19.38
CA SER A 293 -19.04 -13.23 -19.43
C SER A 293 -18.42 -12.50 -18.22
N THR A 294 -17.94 -13.21 -17.19
CA THR A 294 -17.32 -12.56 -16.00
C THR A 294 -15.79 -12.63 -15.98
N ARG A 295 -15.17 -12.80 -17.15
CA ARG A 295 -13.72 -12.78 -17.35
C ARG A 295 -13.17 -11.34 -17.30
N ALA A 296 -13.08 -10.73 -16.12
CA ALA A 296 -12.02 -9.77 -15.72
C ALA A 296 -12.45 -8.85 -14.56
N VAL A 297 -12.08 -9.21 -13.34
CA VAL A 297 -11.79 -8.21 -12.29
C VAL A 297 -10.37 -8.47 -11.81
N LYS A 298 -9.41 -8.08 -12.63
CA LYS A 298 -7.98 -8.09 -12.29
C LYS A 298 -7.73 -7.04 -11.20
N SER A 299 -7.16 -7.44 -10.06
CA SER A 299 -6.71 -6.52 -9.03
C SER A 299 -5.44 -5.80 -9.51
N GLN A 300 -5.60 -4.75 -10.31
CA GLN A 300 -4.52 -3.87 -10.78
C GLN A 300 -3.97 -2.92 -9.66
N LEU A 301 -4.04 -3.24 -8.35
CA LEU A 301 -3.29 -2.46 -7.34
C LEU A 301 -1.78 -2.64 -7.55
N TYR A 302 -1.40 -3.80 -8.09
CA TYR A 302 -0.03 -4.20 -8.37
C TYR A 302 0.11 -4.50 -9.85
N SER A 303 -0.13 -3.49 -10.70
CA SER A 303 0.18 -3.63 -12.12
C SER A 303 1.69 -3.80 -12.28
N CYS A 304 2.13 -5.06 -12.25
CA CYS A 304 3.47 -5.46 -12.53
C CYS A 304 3.58 -5.69 -14.02
N TYR A 305 4.52 -4.99 -14.65
CA TYR A 305 5.10 -5.46 -15.90
C TYR A 305 6.29 -6.36 -15.58
#